data_AF-A0A1V6FY75-F1
#
_entry.id   AF-A0A1V6FY75-F1
#
_cell.length_a   1.000
_cell.length_b   1.000
_cell.length_c   1.000
_cell.angle_alpha   90.00
_cell.angle_beta   90.00
_cell.angle_gamma   90.00
#
_symmetry.space_group_name_H-M   'P 1'
#
loop_
_entity.id
_entity.type
_entity.pdbx_description
1 polymer ?
#
loop_
_entity_poly.entity_id
_entity_poly.type
_entity_poly.pdbx_seq_one_letter_code
_entity_poly.pdbx_strand_id
1 'polypeptide(L)'
;MEGMLRSFWADSIMLVALGCAVSTLEAHLKERLGGAALSTMNPGSLEDWPLAEQANLFRLMGDVTDAIGVRLTEKMVIRPLKSLSGISFVSEEGFTNCSLCPRQGCDSRREPYDAELYGRRYGS
;
A
#
# COMPACT_ATOMS: atom_id res chain seq x y z
N MET A 1 23.76 -17.45 13.42
CA MET A 1 22.38 -17.95 13.24
C MET A 1 21.37 -17.13 14.06
N GLU A 2 21.60 -16.92 15.36
CA GLU A 2 20.76 -16.09 16.24
C GLU A 2 20.40 -14.70 15.69
N GLY A 3 21.39 -13.96 15.16
CA GLY A 3 21.17 -12.63 14.58
C GLY A 3 20.27 -12.62 13.33
N MET A 4 20.35 -13.69 12.51
CA MET A 4 19.50 -13.82 11.32
C MET A 4 18.05 -14.09 11.71
N LEU A 5 17.84 -14.96 12.70
CA LEU A 5 16.52 -15.27 13.23
C LEU A 5 15.86 -14.04 13.85
N ARG A 6 16.61 -13.26 14.63
CA ARG A 6 16.13 -11.99 15.22
C ARG A 6 15.74 -10.96 14.16
N SER A 7 16.56 -10.78 13.13
CA SER A 7 16.24 -9.88 12.02
C SER A 7 14.98 -10.33 11.27
N PHE A 8 14.81 -11.63 11.04
CA PHE A 8 13.61 -12.18 10.43
C PHE A 8 12.35 -11.92 11.28
N TRP A 9 12.42 -12.15 12.60
CA TRP A 9 11.33 -11.84 13.51
C TRP A 9 11.01 -10.35 13.54
N ALA A 10 12.02 -9.48 13.60
CA ALA A 10 11.82 -8.04 13.55
C ALA A 10 11.11 -7.62 12.25
N ASP A 11 11.52 -8.16 11.11
CA ASP A 11 10.86 -7.88 9.81
C ASP A 11 9.39 -8.33 9.80
N SER A 12 9.12 -9.50 10.37
CA SER A 12 7.77 -10.06 10.48
C SER A 12 6.89 -9.20 11.40
N ILE A 13 7.42 -8.77 12.55
CA ILE A 13 6.72 -7.89 13.49
C ILE A 13 6.43 -6.54 12.84
N MET A 14 7.39 -5.95 12.12
CA MET A 14 7.17 -4.70 11.39
C MET A 14 6.08 -4.84 10.33
N LEU A 15 6.01 -5.97 9.63
CA LEU A 15 4.95 -6.23 8.66
C LEU A 15 3.57 -6.35 9.33
N VAL A 16 3.47 -7.06 10.46
CA VAL A 16 2.23 -7.15 11.25
C VAL A 16 1.81 -5.77 11.76
N ALA A 17 2.75 -4.98 12.28
CA ALA A 17 2.48 -3.63 12.76
C ALA A 17 1.94 -2.72 11.65
N LEU A 18 2.52 -2.78 10.45
CA LEU A 18 2.00 -2.08 9.28
C LEU A 18 0.56 -2.54 8.96
N GLY A 19 0.30 -3.85 8.97
CA GLY A 19 -1.03 -4.41 8.76
C GLY A 19 -2.06 -3.83 9.73
N CYS A 20 -1.74 -3.80 11.04
CA CYS A 20 -2.61 -3.22 12.05
C CYS A 20 -2.90 -1.73 11.80
N ALA A 21 -1.88 -0.95 11.43
CA ALA A 21 -2.04 0.48 11.12
C ALA A 21 -2.95 0.70 9.91
N VAL A 22 -2.76 -0.08 8.84
CA VAL A 22 -3.59 0.00 7.62
C VAL A 22 -5.05 -0.38 7.93
N SER A 23 -5.30 -1.50 8.60
CA SER A 23 -6.66 -1.91 8.95
C SER A 23 -7.36 -0.90 9.86
N THR A 24 -6.63 -0.28 10.79
CA THR A 24 -7.18 0.78 11.66
C THR A 24 -7.55 2.02 10.86
N LEU A 25 -6.69 2.43 9.92
CA LEU A 25 -6.97 3.57 9.04
C LEU A 25 -8.17 3.30 8.13
N GLU A 26 -8.26 2.12 7.51
CA GLU A 26 -9.38 1.74 6.66
C GLU A 26 -10.71 1.73 7.43
N ALA A 27 -10.71 1.18 8.65
CA ALA A 27 -11.89 1.20 9.52
C ALA A 27 -12.30 2.64 9.88
N HIS A 28 -11.33 3.50 10.22
CA HIS A 28 -11.59 4.90 10.53
C HIS A 28 -12.18 5.66 9.32
N LEU A 29 -11.61 5.47 8.12
CA LEU A 29 -12.12 6.11 6.90
C LEU A 29 -13.53 5.62 6.58
N LYS A 30 -13.79 4.32 6.71
CA LYS A 30 -15.13 3.75 6.49
C LYS A 30 -16.16 4.34 7.44
N GLU A 31 -15.83 4.47 8.72
CA GLU A 31 -16.71 5.12 9.70
C GLU A 31 -16.98 6.59 9.34
N ARG A 32 -15.93 7.36 9.03
CA ARG A 32 -16.03 8.78 8.69
C ARG A 32 -16.80 9.07 7.42
N LEU A 33 -16.87 8.10 6.50
CA LEU A 33 -17.55 8.20 5.21
C LEU A 33 -18.91 7.47 5.20
N GLY A 34 -19.48 7.19 6.38
CA GLY A 34 -20.84 6.64 6.49
C GLY A 34 -20.96 5.18 6.05
N GLY A 35 -19.89 4.39 6.14
CA GLY A 35 -19.89 2.97 5.78
C GLY A 35 -19.67 2.69 4.30
N ALA A 36 -19.44 3.71 3.48
CA ALA A 36 -19.24 3.57 2.04
C ALA A 36 -18.09 2.60 1.70
N ALA A 37 -18.24 1.89 0.58
CA ALA A 37 -17.19 1.06 0.05
C ALA A 37 -16.01 1.93 -0.40
N LEU A 38 -14.81 1.51 0.00
CA LEU A 38 -13.57 2.22 -0.28
C LEU A 38 -12.74 1.45 -1.29
N SER A 39 -12.22 2.21 -2.25
CA SER A 39 -11.16 1.77 -3.13
C SER A 39 -9.84 2.35 -2.66
N THR A 40 -8.76 1.58 -2.81
CA THR A 40 -7.41 2.03 -2.47
C THR A 40 -6.46 1.80 -3.62
N MET A 41 -5.63 2.82 -3.88
CA MET A 41 -4.63 2.78 -4.93
C MET A 41 -3.28 3.23 -4.36
N ASN A 42 -2.22 2.53 -4.75
CA ASN A 42 -0.83 2.82 -4.35
C ASN A 42 0.07 2.94 -5.60
N PRO A 43 0.94 3.95 -5.69
CA PRO A 43 1.88 4.06 -6.80
C PRO A 43 2.84 2.85 -6.85
N GLY A 44 3.23 2.45 -8.05
CA GLY A 44 4.18 1.37 -8.32
C GLY A 44 3.61 -0.05 -8.27
N SER A 45 2.31 -0.23 -7.96
CA SER A 45 1.69 -1.56 -8.03
C SER A 45 1.17 -1.93 -9.42
N LEU A 46 0.87 -0.92 -10.24
CA LEU A 46 0.31 -1.00 -11.59
C LEU A 46 1.04 -0.03 -12.51
N GLU A 47 1.06 -0.30 -13.81
CA GLU A 47 1.74 0.56 -14.80
C GLU A 47 1.06 1.93 -14.93
N ASP A 48 -0.27 1.96 -14.84
CA ASP A 48 -1.09 3.18 -14.92
C ASP A 48 -0.75 4.21 -13.82
N TRP A 49 -0.13 3.76 -12.72
CA TRP A 49 0.30 4.66 -11.66
C TRP A 49 1.72 4.32 -11.18
N PRO A 50 2.76 4.87 -11.83
CA PRO A 50 4.13 4.45 -11.62
C PRO A 50 4.68 4.86 -10.25
N LEU A 51 5.73 4.17 -9.79
CA LEU A 51 6.34 4.40 -8.47
C LEU A 51 6.83 5.84 -8.25
N ALA A 52 7.26 6.52 -9.31
CA ALA A 52 7.73 7.92 -9.23
C ALA A 52 6.66 8.89 -8.69
N GLU A 53 5.38 8.56 -8.85
CA GLU A 53 4.26 9.37 -8.34
C GLU A 53 4.16 9.37 -6.81
N GLN A 54 4.92 8.50 -6.12
CA GLN A 54 5.06 8.56 -4.67
C GLN A 54 5.61 9.91 -4.20
N ALA A 55 6.46 10.57 -4.99
CA ALA A 55 6.95 11.91 -4.68
C ALA A 55 5.82 12.96 -4.61
N ASN A 56 4.82 12.84 -5.48
CA ASN A 56 3.65 13.73 -5.48
C ASN A 56 2.79 13.54 -4.23
N LEU A 57 2.62 12.29 -3.76
CA LEU A 57 1.92 12.01 -2.51
C LEU A 57 2.65 12.59 -1.30
N PHE A 58 3.96 12.39 -1.20
CA PHE A 58 4.75 12.95 -0.10
C PHE A 58 4.70 14.48 -0.08
N ARG A 59 4.77 15.11 -1.26
CA ARG A 59 4.62 16.57 -1.37
C ARG A 59 3.25 17.06 -0.91
N LEU A 60 2.18 16.32 -1.22
CA LEU A 60 0.82 16.67 -0.78
C LEU A 60 0.67 16.57 0.74
N MET A 61 1.30 15.56 1.35
CA MET A 61 1.24 15.33 2.80
C MET A 61 2.10 16.30 3.62
N GLY A 62 3.05 16.99 2.99
CA GLY A 62 3.95 17.92 3.67
C GLY A 62 5.07 17.20 4.43
N ASP A 63 5.42 17.69 5.61
CA ASP A 63 6.53 17.14 6.40
C ASP A 63 6.12 15.91 7.22
N VAL A 64 6.06 14.77 6.54
CA VAL A 64 5.79 13.48 7.16
C VAL A 64 6.98 12.92 7.96
N THR A 65 8.18 13.46 7.76
CA THR A 65 9.38 13.03 8.51
C THR A 65 9.30 13.55 9.93
N ASP A 66 8.98 14.83 10.13
CA ASP A 66 8.78 15.38 11.47
C ASP A 66 7.49 14.86 12.12
N ALA A 67 6.43 14.67 11.34
CA ALA A 67 5.14 14.23 11.88
C ALA A 67 5.13 12.78 12.37
N ILE A 68 5.72 11.84 11.61
CA ILE A 68 5.61 10.40 11.87
C ILE A 68 6.92 9.61 11.65
N GLY A 69 8.05 10.29 11.39
CA GLY A 69 9.35 9.64 11.18
C GLY A 69 9.50 8.90 9.83
N VAL A 70 8.55 9.09 8.91
CA VAL A 70 8.56 8.46 7.59
C VAL A 70 9.26 9.38 6.58
N ARG A 71 10.07 8.80 5.69
CA ARG A 71 10.76 9.55 4.64
C ARG A 71 10.77 8.81 3.30
N LEU A 72 10.74 9.56 2.22
CA LEU A 72 10.95 9.05 0.86
C LEU A 72 12.40 9.25 0.47
N THR A 73 13.05 8.19 0.00
CA THR A 73 14.43 8.28 -0.54
C THR A 73 14.41 8.73 -2.00
N GLU A 74 15.55 9.19 -2.51
CA GLU A 74 15.73 9.57 -3.93
C GLU A 74 15.36 8.45 -4.92
N LYS A 75 15.43 7.18 -4.47
CA LYS A 75 15.06 6.00 -5.26
C LYS A 75 13.59 5.61 -5.12
N MET A 76 12.74 6.47 -4.59
CA MET A 76 11.32 6.22 -4.34
C MET A 76 11.06 5.03 -3.41
N VAL A 77 11.97 4.79 -2.47
CA VAL A 77 11.78 3.81 -1.38
C VAL A 77 11.39 4.55 -0.12
N ILE A 78 10.27 4.19 0.48
CA ILE A 78 9.86 4.70 1.79
C ILE A 78 10.72 4.04 2.89
N ARG A 79 11.12 4.85 3.88
CA ARG A 79 11.74 4.37 5.12
C ARG A 79 10.88 4.80 6.32
N PRO A 80 10.57 3.89 7.26
CA PRO A 80 10.93 2.46 7.32
C PRO A 80 10.39 1.61 6.14
N LEU A 81 10.97 0.43 5.89
CA LEU A 81 10.62 -0.38 4.71
C LEU A 81 9.18 -0.92 4.75
N LYS A 82 8.68 -1.23 5.94
CA LYS A 82 7.28 -1.60 6.15
C LYS A 82 6.47 -0.31 6.27
N SER A 83 6.26 0.33 5.14
CA SER A 83 5.46 1.54 5.00
C SER A 83 4.66 1.48 3.71
N LEU A 84 3.52 2.18 3.70
CA LEU A 84 2.61 2.24 2.57
C LEU A 84 2.24 3.71 2.33
N SER A 85 2.10 4.09 1.06
CA SER A 85 1.53 5.37 0.64
C SER A 85 0.50 5.10 -0.45
N GLY A 86 -0.60 5.83 -0.43
CA GLY A 86 -1.63 5.69 -1.45
C GLY A 86 -2.76 6.69 -1.26
N ILE A 87 -3.79 6.54 -2.07
CA ILE A 87 -5.06 7.25 -1.94
C ILE A 87 -6.17 6.27 -1.64
N SER A 88 -7.17 6.75 -0.90
CA SER A 88 -8.43 6.04 -0.68
C SER A 88 -9.57 6.94 -1.16
N PHE A 89 -10.53 6.36 -1.88
CA PHE A 89 -11.68 7.08 -2.41
C PHE A 89 -12.93 6.20 -2.38
N VAL A 90 -14.11 6.82 -2.35
CA VAL A 90 -15.39 6.12 -2.37
C VAL A 90 -15.65 5.59 -3.77
N SER A 91 -16.06 4.32 -3.86
CA SER A 91 -16.46 3.67 -5.12
C SER A 91 -17.44 2.55 -4.81
N GLU A 92 -18.52 2.46 -5.60
CA GLU A 92 -19.52 1.38 -5.45
C GLU A 92 -18.99 0.02 -5.90
N GLU A 93 -18.13 -0.01 -6.92
CA GLU A 93 -17.56 -1.25 -7.47
C GLU A 93 -16.47 -1.83 -6.56
N GLY A 94 -15.80 -0.98 -5.78
CA GLY A 94 -14.65 -1.36 -4.97
C GLY A 94 -13.42 -1.69 -5.81
N PHE A 95 -12.24 -1.27 -5.36
CA PHE A 95 -10.99 -1.53 -6.08
C PHE A 95 -9.80 -1.53 -5.14
N THR A 96 -8.91 -2.50 -5.32
CA THR A 96 -7.61 -2.51 -4.70
C THR A 96 -6.58 -2.98 -5.71
N ASN A 97 -5.41 -2.34 -5.75
CA ASN A 97 -4.33 -2.73 -6.66
C ASN A 97 -3.97 -4.23 -6.63
N CYS A 98 -4.21 -4.93 -5.52
CA CYS A 98 -3.90 -6.36 -5.42
C CYS A 98 -4.68 -7.20 -6.43
N SER A 99 -5.92 -6.84 -6.79
CA SER A 99 -6.69 -7.57 -7.79
C SER A 99 -6.03 -7.54 -9.18
N LEU A 100 -5.30 -6.47 -9.50
CA LEU A 100 -4.61 -6.30 -10.78
C LEU A 100 -3.10 -6.55 -10.72
N CYS A 101 -2.51 -6.80 -9.55
CA CYS A 101 -1.07 -6.98 -9.43
C CYS A 101 -0.66 -8.45 -9.70
N PRO A 102 0.11 -8.77 -10.75
CA PRO A 102 0.50 -10.15 -11.07
C PRO A 102 1.64 -10.70 -10.18
N ARG A 103 2.17 -9.90 -9.24
CA ARG A 103 3.27 -10.29 -8.35
C ARG A 103 2.87 -11.50 -7.50
N GLN A 104 3.62 -12.59 -7.65
CA GLN A 104 3.49 -13.80 -6.83
C GLN A 104 4.24 -13.64 -5.49
N GLY A 105 3.78 -14.36 -4.45
CA GLY A 105 4.45 -14.40 -3.14
C GLY A 105 4.52 -13.04 -2.42
N CYS A 106 3.52 -12.17 -2.60
CA CYS A 106 3.46 -10.90 -1.89
C CYS A 106 2.80 -11.08 -0.51
N ASP A 107 3.59 -11.01 0.57
CA ASP A 107 3.10 -11.15 1.95
C ASP A 107 2.11 -10.04 2.36
N SER A 108 2.10 -8.93 1.62
CA SER A 108 1.19 -7.79 1.85
C SER A 108 -0.06 -7.84 0.96
N ARG A 109 -0.32 -8.98 0.29
CA ARG A 109 -1.48 -9.12 -0.59
C ARG A 109 -2.78 -9.08 0.21
N ARG A 110 -3.64 -8.11 -0.11
CA ARG A 110 -4.96 -7.94 0.51
C ARG A 110 -6.10 -8.61 -0.25
N GLU A 111 -5.90 -8.84 -1.55
CA GLU A 111 -6.90 -9.42 -2.45
C GLU A 111 -6.26 -10.38 -3.46
N PRO A 112 -6.93 -11.49 -3.83
CA PRO A 112 -6.47 -12.39 -4.89
C PRO A 112 -6.24 -11.65 -6.22
N TYR A 113 -5.25 -12.08 -6.99
CA TYR A 113 -5.03 -11.56 -8.35
C TYR A 113 -6.10 -12.11 -9.29
N ASP A 114 -6.74 -11.23 -10.05
CA ASP A 114 -7.74 -11.52 -11.06
C ASP A 114 -7.12 -11.35 -12.46
N ALA A 115 -6.75 -12.49 -13.05
CA ALA A 115 -6.17 -12.53 -14.38
C ALA A 115 -7.15 -12.13 -15.49
N GLU A 116 -8.45 -12.34 -15.30
CA GLU A 116 -9.47 -11.96 -16.27
C GLU A 116 -9.66 -10.45 -16.27
N LEU A 117 -9.77 -9.84 -15.09
CA LEU A 117 -9.83 -8.39 -14.93
C LEU A 117 -8.56 -7.72 -15.48
N TYR A 118 -7.39 -8.30 -15.20
CA TYR A 118 -6.13 -7.83 -15.79
C TYR A 118 -6.15 -7.89 -17.31
N GLY A 119 -6.58 -9.02 -17.89
CA GLY A 119 -6.70 -9.19 -19.33
C GLY A 119 -7.68 -8.20 -19.97
N ARG A 120 -8.80 -7.89 -19.32
CA ARG A 120 -9.73 -6.87 -19.83
C ARG A 120 -9.15 -5.45 -19.77
N ARG A 121 -8.28 -5.16 -18.79
CA ARG A 121 -7.76 -3.81 -18.54
C ARG A 121 -6.47 -3.49 -19.26
N TYR A 122 -5.63 -4.50 -19.49
CA TYR A 122 -4.29 -4.39 -20.08
C TYR A 122 -4.04 -5.36 -21.24
N GLY A 123 -4.96 -6.29 -21.51
CA GLY A 123 -4.90 -7.12 -22.70
C GLY A 123 -5.14 -6.27 -23.94
N SER A 124 -4.19 -6.33 -24.87
CA SER A 124 -4.33 -5.74 -26.20
C SER A 124 -5.35 -6.52 -27.04
#